data_AF-A0A2U3DCM5-F1
#
_entry.id   AF-A0A2U3DCM5-F1
#
_cell.length_a   1.000
_cell.length_b   1.000
_cell.length_c   1.000
_cell.angle_alpha   90.00
_cell.angle_beta   90.00
_cell.angle_gamma   90.00
#
_symmetry.space_group_name_H-M   'P 1'
#
loop_
_entity.id
_entity.type
_entity.pdbx_description
1 polymer ?
#
loop_
_entity_poly.entity_id
_entity_poly.type
_entity_poly.pdbx_seq_one_letter_code
_entity_poly.pdbx_strand_id
1 'polypeptide(L)'
;MRNARTLIERIVLSKVVEGELRTLDLDMHQSDQGYEIYVFDAEEDFEAPPLYCETFEDAKRMFAQYMDLIVHEPVLPTESVYDFAQRIYRKLSTKAS
;
A
#
# COMPACT_ATOMS: atom_id res chain seq x y z
N MET A 1 -6.79 5.88 -24.71
CA MET A 1 -7.96 5.81 -23.81
C MET A 1 -7.43 5.79 -22.39
N ARG A 2 -7.86 6.70 -21.51
CA ARG A 2 -7.51 6.63 -20.07
C ARG A 2 -8.34 5.50 -19.48
N ASN A 3 -7.70 4.48 -18.89
CA ASN A 3 -8.41 3.49 -18.08
C ASN A 3 -9.13 4.27 -16.97
N ALA A 4 -10.46 4.36 -17.06
CA ALA A 4 -11.24 5.02 -16.03
C ALA A 4 -11.16 4.13 -14.77
N ARG A 5 -10.52 4.65 -13.74
CA ARG A 5 -10.43 4.00 -12.43
C ARG A 5 -11.33 4.75 -11.47
N THR A 6 -12.21 4.03 -10.79
CA THR A 6 -13.06 4.57 -9.73
C THR A 6 -12.38 4.30 -8.40
N LEU A 7 -12.03 5.34 -7.64
CA LEU A 7 -11.58 5.19 -6.26
C LEU A 7 -12.73 4.66 -5.40
N ILE A 8 -12.54 3.48 -4.81
CA ILE A 8 -13.51 2.84 -3.94
C ILE A 8 -13.20 3.16 -2.47
N GLU A 9 -11.93 3.06 -2.09
CA GLU A 9 -11.49 3.25 -0.70
C GLU A 9 -10.06 3.77 -0.65
N ARG A 10 -9.80 4.67 0.30
CA ARG A 10 -8.47 5.21 0.61
C ARG A 10 -8.27 5.19 2.12
N ILE A 11 -7.11 4.71 2.55
CA ILE A 11 -6.62 4.86 3.92
C ILE A 11 -5.25 5.52 3.87
N VAL A 12 -5.07 6.57 4.67
CA VAL A 12 -3.78 7.22 4.90
C VAL A 12 -3.26 6.74 6.24
N LEU A 13 -2.11 6.07 6.22
CA LEU A 13 -1.44 5.55 7.41
C LEU A 13 -0.22 6.42 7.69
N SER A 14 -0.03 6.81 8.96
CA SER A 14 1.12 7.63 9.35
C SER A 14 2.00 6.91 10.36
N LYS A 15 3.32 7.02 10.21
CA LYS A 15 4.30 6.40 11.10
C LYS A 15 5.50 7.31 11.31
N VAL A 16 6.09 7.27 12.51
CA VAL A 16 7.30 8.04 12.80
C VAL A 16 8.53 7.16 12.50
N VAL A 17 9.36 7.59 11.55
CA VAL A 17 10.61 6.93 11.15
C VAL A 17 11.74 7.96 11.27
N GLU A 18 12.79 7.63 12.03
CA GLU A 18 13.91 8.56 12.34
C GLU A 18 13.47 9.93 12.92
N GLY A 19 12.30 10.00 13.57
CA GLY A 19 11.75 11.25 14.09
C GLY A 19 10.95 12.07 13.07
N GLU A 20 10.84 11.59 11.83
CA GLU A 20 10.03 12.18 10.77
C GLU A 20 8.68 11.47 10.66
N LEU A 21 7.60 12.24 10.47
CA LEU A 21 6.27 11.67 10.19
C LEU A 21 6.21 11.28 8.71
N ARG A 22 5.95 10.01 8.45
CA ARG A 22 5.84 9.42 7.12
C ARG A 22 4.42 9.00 6.85
N THR A 23 3.94 9.23 5.63
CA THR A 23 2.60 8.82 5.21
C THR A 23 2.66 7.74 4.13
N LEU A 24 1.78 6.75 4.27
CA LEU A 24 1.59 5.68 3.30
C LEU A 24 0.11 5.66 2.95
N ASP A 25 -0.18 5.88 1.68
CA ASP A 25 -1.53 5.85 1.15
C ASP A 25 -1.79 4.47 0.57
N LEU A 26 -2.87 3.84 1.04
CA LEU A 26 -3.39 2.58 0.56
C LEU A 26 -4.72 2.86 -0.16
N ASP A 27 -4.73 2.68 -1.47
CA ASP A 27 -5.86 2.97 -2.35
C ASP A 27 -6.41 1.70 -2.99
N MET A 28 -7.73 1.57 -3.03
CA MET A 28 -8.42 0.55 -3.81
C MET A 28 -9.22 1.21 -4.92
N HIS A 29 -8.98 0.77 -6.14
CA HIS A 29 -9.66 1.24 -7.33
C HIS A 29 -10.42 0.10 -7.99
N GLN A 30 -11.56 0.43 -8.61
CA GLN A 30 -12.24 -0.45 -9.55
C GLN A 30 -11.90 -0.01 -10.97
N SER A 31 -11.56 -0.97 -11.82
CA SER A 31 -11.33 -0.79 -13.26
C SER A 31 -12.21 -1.75 -14.06
N ASP A 32 -12.12 -1.66 -15.39
CA ASP A 32 -12.84 -2.58 -16.29
C ASP A 32 -12.38 -4.04 -16.16
N GLN A 33 -11.19 -4.25 -15.59
CA GLN A 33 -10.61 -5.58 -15.42
C GLN A 33 -11.02 -6.15 -14.05
N GLY A 34 -11.07 -5.34 -13.01
CA GLY A 34 -11.47 -5.79 -11.68
C GLY A 34 -11.17 -4.73 -10.64
N TYR A 35 -10.38 -5.10 -9.64
CA TYR A 35 -9.96 -4.24 -8.55
C TYR A 35 -8.43 -4.16 -8.49
N GLU A 36 -7.92 -2.94 -8.33
CA GLU A 36 -6.50 -2.64 -8.26
C GLU A 36 -6.20 -1.97 -6.92
N ILE A 37 -5.22 -2.49 -6.17
CA ILE A 37 -4.80 -1.95 -4.88
C ILE A 37 -3.41 -1.34 -5.02
N TYR A 38 -3.27 -0.09 -4.60
CA TYR A 38 -2.04 0.68 -4.63
C TYR A 38 -1.55 0.95 -3.22
N VAL A 39 -0.24 0.87 -3.03
CA VAL A 39 0.44 1.42 -1.85
C VAL A 39 1.47 2.39 -2.35
N PHE A 40 1.35 3.65 -1.94
CA PHE A 40 2.29 4.70 -2.32
C PHE A 40 2.75 5.51 -1.11
N ASP A 41 4.00 5.92 -1.16
CA ASP A 41 4.58 6.92 -0.27
C ASP A 41 4.67 8.23 -1.07
N ALA A 42 3.93 9.25 -0.65
CA ALA A 42 3.81 10.51 -1.40
C ALA A 42 5.10 11.34 -1.37
N GLU A 43 5.92 11.13 -0.35
CA GLU A 43 7.12 11.91 -0.09
C GLU A 43 8.37 11.33 -0.77
N GLU A 44 8.43 10.02 -1.05
CA GLU A 44 9.59 9.36 -1.69
C GLU A 44 9.38 8.99 -3.17
N ASP A 45 8.24 9.38 -3.76
CA ASP A 45 7.82 8.98 -5.13
C ASP A 45 7.92 7.46 -5.31
N PHE A 46 7.56 6.73 -4.26
CA PHE A 46 7.68 5.28 -4.19
C PHE A 46 6.30 4.64 -4.33
N GLU A 47 6.09 3.86 -5.39
CA GLU A 47 4.85 3.15 -5.69
C GLU A 47 5.10 1.65 -5.77
N ALA A 48 4.35 0.87 -4.99
CA ALA A 48 4.30 -0.58 -5.14
C ALA A 48 3.55 -0.95 -6.43
N PRO A 49 3.97 -1.98 -7.21
CA PRO A 49 3.15 -2.47 -8.30
C PRO A 49 1.76 -2.83 -7.78
N PRO A 50 0.71 -2.44 -8.53
CA PRO A 50 -0.65 -2.64 -8.08
C PRO A 50 -0.94 -4.13 -7.92
N LEU A 51 -1.60 -4.48 -6.82
CA LEU A 51 -2.16 -5.81 -6.65
C LEU A 51 -3.53 -5.88 -7.32
N TYR A 52 -3.72 -6.89 -8.16
CA TYR A 52 -4.95 -7.09 -8.89
C TYR A 52 -5.82 -8.17 -8.25
N CYS A 53 -7.11 -7.90 -8.16
CA CYS A 53 -8.14 -8.81 -7.67
C CYS A 53 -9.31 -8.84 -8.66
N GLU A 54 -9.85 -10.02 -8.97
CA GLU A 54 -11.02 -10.14 -9.84
C GLU A 54 -12.33 -9.76 -9.13
N THR A 55 -12.40 -10.03 -7.82
CA THR A 55 -13.61 -9.83 -7.01
C THR A 55 -13.45 -8.73 -5.97
N PHE A 56 -14.57 -8.11 -5.59
CA PHE A 56 -14.59 -7.11 -4.54
C PHE A 56 -14.25 -7.72 -3.17
N GLU A 57 -14.75 -8.93 -2.87
CA GLU A 57 -14.45 -9.57 -1.58
C GLU A 57 -12.96 -9.88 -1.42
N ASP A 58 -12.30 -10.37 -2.48
CA ASP A 58 -10.86 -10.61 -2.44
C ASP A 58 -10.08 -9.30 -2.31
N ALA A 59 -10.48 -8.26 -3.05
CA ALA A 59 -9.87 -6.94 -2.95
C ALA A 59 -9.98 -6.37 -1.53
N LYS A 60 -11.16 -6.43 -0.91
CA LYS A 60 -11.37 -5.99 0.48
C LYS A 60 -10.55 -6.80 1.49
N ARG A 61 -10.45 -8.12 1.30
CA ARG A 61 -9.63 -8.99 2.16
C ARG A 61 -8.15 -8.61 2.05
N MET A 62 -7.64 -8.42 0.83
CA MET A 62 -6.26 -8.03 0.58
C MET A 62 -5.96 -6.63 1.11
N PHE A 63 -6.86 -5.67 0.89
CA PHE A 63 -6.75 -4.32 1.41
C PHE A 63 -6.62 -4.29 2.94
N ALA A 64 -7.46 -5.07 3.63
CA ALA A 64 -7.38 -5.20 5.09
C ALA A 64 -6.05 -5.83 5.55
N GLN A 65 -5.54 -6.85 4.84
CA GLN A 65 -4.24 -7.47 5.16
C GLN A 65 -3.07 -6.51 4.96
N TYR A 66 -3.13 -5.66 3.93
CA TYR A 66 -2.11 -4.67 3.63
C TYR A 66 -2.10 -3.56 4.69
N MET A 67 -3.28 -3.05 5.04
CA MET A 67 -3.44 -2.11 6.16
C MET A 67 -2.87 -2.70 7.46
N ASP A 68 -3.26 -3.93 7.81
CA ASP A 68 -2.80 -4.60 9.03
C ASP A 68 -1.27 -4.76 9.07
N LEU A 69 -0.67 -5.12 7.94
CA LEU A 69 0.78 -5.22 7.79
C LEU A 69 1.47 -3.88 8.04
N ILE A 70 1.02 -2.81 7.39
CA ILE A 70 1.65 -1.48 7.49
C ILE A 70 1.55 -0.93 8.92
N VAL A 71 0.38 -1.08 9.55
CA VAL A 71 0.13 -0.64 10.92
C VAL A 71 1.07 -1.35 11.89
N HIS A 72 1.14 -2.68 11.81
CA HIS A 72 1.88 -3.49 12.78
C HIS A 72 3.37 -3.68 12.46
N GLU A 73 3.86 -3.22 11.31
CA GLU A 73 5.26 -3.35 10.96
C GLU A 73 6.17 -2.52 11.90
N PRO A 74 7.06 -3.09 12.71
CA PRO A 74 7.92 -2.29 13.57
C PRO A 74 8.89 -1.43 12.74
N VAL A 75 9.10 -0.18 13.13
CA VAL A 75 10.21 0.64 12.62
C VAL A 75 11.48 0.23 13.34
N LEU A 76 12.54 -0.13 12.61
CA LEU A 76 13.78 -0.56 13.25
C LEU A 76 14.65 0.65 13.65
N PRO A 77 15.46 0.57 14.73
CA PRO A 77 16.18 1.74 15.26
C PRO A 77 17.18 2.41 14.32
N THR A 78 17.67 1.68 13.30
CA THR A 78 18.67 2.16 12.34
C THR A 78 18.11 2.22 10.92
N GLU A 79 16.79 2.22 10.80
CA GLU A 79 16.11 2.15 9.51
C GLU A 79 15.85 3.57 9.01
N SER A 80 16.37 3.87 7.83
CA SER A 80 15.96 5.08 7.12
C SER A 80 14.51 4.97 6.68
N VAL A 81 13.90 6.12 6.39
CA VAL A 81 12.59 6.21 5.73
C VAL A 81 12.52 5.28 4.51
N TYR A 82 13.54 5.34 3.66
CA TYR A 82 13.64 4.56 2.45
C TYR A 82 13.69 3.05 2.74
N ASP A 83 14.47 2.64 3.73
CA ASP A 83 14.60 1.23 4.13
C ASP A 83 13.28 0.67 4.67
N PHE A 84 12.55 1.47 5.45
CA PHE A 84 11.23 1.11 5.97
C PHE A 84 10.22 0.91 4.84
N ALA A 85 10.12 1.88 3.92
CA ALA A 85 9.24 1.81 2.77
C ALA A 85 9.56 0.59 1.89
N GLN A 86 10.85 0.35 1.60
CA GLN A 86 11.27 -0.84 0.86
C GLN A 86 10.89 -2.16 1.54
N ARG A 87 10.97 -2.23 2.87
CA ARG A 87 10.65 -3.46 3.60
C ARG A 87 9.16 -3.74 3.62
N ILE A 88 8.34 -2.72 3.86
CA ILE A 88 6.88 -2.80 3.69
C ILE A 88 6.57 -3.35 2.31
N TYR A 89 7.14 -2.73 1.29
CA TYR A 89 6.96 -3.12 -0.10
C TYR A 89 7.30 -4.59 -0.36
N ARG A 90 8.50 -5.04 0.03
CA ARG A 90 8.92 -6.44 -0.16
C ARG A 90 7.90 -7.41 0.44
N LYS A 91 7.39 -7.13 1.64
CA LYS A 91 6.41 -8.00 2.30
C LYS A 91 5.05 -7.99 1.60
N LEU A 92 4.61 -6.85 1.09
CA LEU A 92 3.38 -6.74 0.31
C LEU A 92 3.48 -7.56 -0.98
N SER A 93 4.62 -7.47 -1.69
CA SER A 93 4.88 -8.28 -2.89
C SER A 93 4.98 -9.77 -2.60
N THR A 94 5.51 -10.19 -1.44
CA THR A 94 5.60 -11.62 -1.11
C THR A 94 4.23 -12.23 -0.78
N LYS A 95 3.31 -11.43 -0.22
CA LYS A 95 1.93 -11.87 0.07
C LYS A 95 1.00 -11.84 -1.14
N ALA A 96 1.44 -11.24 -2.24
CA ALA A 96 0.71 -11.18 -3.50
C ALA A 96 0.84 -12.47 -4.34
N SER A 97 1.73 -13.39 -3.94
CA SER A 97 2.05 -14.66 -4.63
C SER A 97 1.43 -15.86 -3.91
#